data_AF-A0A0E9MPN4-F1
#
_entry.id   AF-A0A0E9MPN4-F1
#
_cell.length_a   1.000
_cell.length_b   1.000
_cell.length_c   1.000
_cell.angle_alpha   90.00
_cell.angle_beta   90.00
_cell.angle_gamma   90.00
#
_symmetry.space_group_name_H-M   'P 1'
#
loop_
_entity.id
_entity.type
_entity.pdbx_description
1 polymer ?
#
loop_
_entity_poly.entity_id
_entity_poly.type
_entity_poly.pdbx_seq_one_letter_code
_entity_poly.pdbx_strand_id
1 'polypeptide(L)' 'MMDWREHIHSNPDILGGKPVVKGTRISVELILEYFADGCSMQDVLEAYPHITEAQVRAALAFAHDMVAEERTIAERRAA' A
#
# COMPACT_ATOMS: atom_id res chain seq x y z
N MET A 1 7.16 7.85 -11.33
CA MET A 1 6.54 6.78 -10.51
C MET A 1 5.09 6.63 -10.96
N MET A 2 4.49 5.44 -10.86
CA MET A 2 3.07 5.22 -11.21
C MET A 2 2.18 6.10 -10.34
N ASP A 3 1.08 6.65 -10.87
CA ASP A 3 0.09 7.33 -10.04
C ASP A 3 -0.78 6.31 -9.29
N TRP A 4 -0.48 6.11 -8.00
CA TRP A 4 -1.18 5.14 -7.17
C TRP A 4 -2.63 5.55 -6.88
N ARG A 5 -3.00 6.83 -7.04
CA ARG A 5 -4.33 7.36 -6.71
C ARG A 5 -5.42 6.78 -7.59
N GLU A 6 -5.07 6.18 -8.72
CA GLU A 6 -6.00 5.44 -9.58
C GLU A 6 -6.46 4.14 -8.93
N HIS A 7 -5.65 3.53 -8.05
CA HIS A 7 -5.88 2.20 -7.50
C HIS A 7 -6.04 2.14 -5.98
N ILE A 8 -5.51 3.11 -5.23
CA ILE A 8 -5.59 3.15 -3.77
C ILE A 8 -6.48 4.32 -3.34
N HIS A 9 -7.30 4.12 -2.32
CA HIS A 9 -8.03 5.20 -1.65
C HIS A 9 -8.01 5.04 -0.13
N SER A 10 -8.46 6.07 0.58
CA SER A 10 -8.78 6.01 2.00
C SER A 10 -10.20 6.55 2.19
N ASN A 11 -11.03 5.82 2.92
CA ASN A 11 -12.39 6.20 3.26
C ASN A 11 -12.64 5.81 4.73
N PRO A 12 -13.05 6.74 5.62
CA PRO A 12 -13.34 6.43 7.03
C PRO A 12 -14.31 5.26 7.25
N ASP A 13 -15.25 5.04 6.33
CA ASP A 13 -16.23 3.95 6.39
C ASP A 13 -15.63 2.58 6.02
N ILE A 14 -14.42 2.56 5.43
CA ILE A 14 -13.72 1.36 4.98
C ILE A 14 -12.47 1.17 5.84
N LEU A 15 -12.46 0.12 6.65
CA LEU A 15 -11.34 -0.21 7.57
C LEU A 15 -10.86 0.99 8.41
N GLY A 16 -11.78 1.88 8.82
CA GLY A 16 -11.45 3.02 9.66
C GLY A 16 -10.56 4.06 8.98
N GLY A 17 -10.59 4.15 7.64
CA GLY A 17 -9.76 5.10 6.89
C GLY A 17 -8.36 4.58 6.55
N LYS A 18 -8.04 3.32 6.85
CA LYS A 18 -6.78 2.73 6.35
C LYS A 18 -6.74 2.77 4.81
N PRO A 19 -5.59 3.09 4.18
CA PRO A 19 -5.45 3.02 2.73
C PRO A 19 -5.69 1.59 2.22
N VAL A 20 -6.55 1.44 1.22
CA VAL A 20 -6.96 0.15 0.64
C VAL A 20 -6.94 0.18 -0.88
N VAL A 21 -6.79 -1.00 -1.48
CA VAL A 21 -7.03 -1.20 -2.92
C VAL A 21 -8.51 -0.95 -3.23
N LYS A 22 -8.78 -0.04 -4.16
CA LYS A 22 -10.14 0.35 -4.57
C LYS A 22 -10.98 -0.87 -4.94
N GLY A 23 -12.22 -0.88 -4.45
CA GLY A 23 -13.16 -1.97 -4.69
C GLY A 23 -12.94 -3.21 -3.81
N THR A 24 -11.99 -3.15 -2.87
CA THR A 24 -11.69 -4.25 -1.96
C THR A 24 -11.59 -3.75 -0.52
N ARG A 25 -11.35 -4.68 0.41
CA ARG A 25 -10.92 -4.38 1.79
C ARG A 25 -9.48 -4.85 2.05
N ILE A 26 -8.66 -4.92 1.02
CA ILE A 26 -7.23 -5.26 1.13
C ILE A 26 -6.47 -3.96 1.39
N SER A 27 -5.88 -3.86 2.57
CA SER A 27 -5.11 -2.69 2.97
C SER A 27 -3.73 -2.67 2.32
N VAL A 28 -3.16 -1.48 2.17
CA VAL A 28 -1.76 -1.34 1.76
C VAL A 28 -0.83 -1.99 2.78
N GLU A 29 -1.13 -1.82 4.08
CA GLU A 29 -0.40 -2.45 5.19
C GLU A 29 -0.29 -3.97 5.00
N LEU A 30 -1.41 -4.65 4.74
CA LEU A 30 -1.43 -6.10 4.51
C LEU A 30 -0.55 -6.51 3.32
N ILE A 31 -0.60 -5.76 2.22
CA ILE A 31 0.27 -6.03 1.05
C ILE A 31 1.74 -5.90 1.45
N LEU A 32 2.10 -4.88 2.24
CA LEU A 32 3.46 -4.68 2.73
C LEU A 32 3.90 -5.77 3.71
N GLU A 33 2.99 -6.28 4.56
CA GLU A 33 3.27 -7.40 5.47
C GLU A 33 3.73 -8.64 4.70
N TYR A 34 3.06 -9.00 3.60
CA TYR A 34 3.51 -10.10 2.74
C TYR A 34 4.96 -9.91 2.25
N PHE A 35 5.28 -8.71 1.76
CA PHE A 35 6.65 -8.44 1.30
C PHE A 35 7.66 -8.40 2.45
N ALA A 36 7.26 -7.95 3.63
CA ALA A 36 8.08 -7.96 4.83
C ALA A 36 8.40 -9.39 5.32
N ASP A 37 7.45 -10.31 5.15
CA ASP A 37 7.60 -11.74 5.43
C ASP A 37 8.40 -12.50 4.34
N GLY A 38 8.86 -11.79 3.31
CA GLY A 38 9.66 -12.35 2.21
C GLY A 38 8.84 -13.02 1.11
N CYS A 39 7.51 -12.83 1.10
CA CYS A 39 6.65 -13.30 0.01
C CYS A 39 6.93 -12.55 -1.30
N SER A 40 6.70 -13.24 -2.40
CA SER A 40 6.80 -12.71 -3.75
C SER A 40 5.49 -12.02 -4.20
N MET A 41 5.56 -11.30 -5.32
CA MET A 41 4.38 -10.74 -5.98
C MET A 41 3.35 -11.84 -6.31
N GLN A 42 3.82 -12.99 -6.79
CA GLN A 42 2.97 -14.13 -7.14
C GLN A 42 2.22 -14.64 -5.92
N ASP A 43 2.87 -14.76 -4.75
CA ASP A 43 2.22 -15.22 -3.52
C ASP A 43 1.06 -14.29 -3.11
N VAL A 44 1.23 -12.97 -3.28
CA VAL A 44 0.17 -11.98 -3.02
C VAL A 44 -1.01 -12.16 -3.99
N LEU A 45 -0.73 -12.37 -5.27
CA LEU A 45 -1.76 -12.56 -6.30
C LEU A 45 -2.47 -13.91 -6.17
N GLU A 46 -1.78 -14.94 -5.70
CA GLU A 46 -2.36 -16.25 -5.38
C GLU A 46 -3.25 -16.18 -4.14
N ALA A 47 -2.82 -15.45 -3.10
CA ALA A 47 -3.63 -15.22 -1.91
C ALA A 47 -4.87 -14.34 -2.20
N TYR A 48 -4.74 -13.38 -3.12
CA TYR A 48 -5.80 -12.45 -3.49
C TYR A 48 -6.02 -12.40 -5.02
N PRO A 49 -6.68 -13.40 -5.63
CA PRO A 49 -6.85 -13.49 -7.08
C PRO A 49 -7.71 -12.37 -7.71
N HIS A 50 -8.35 -11.55 -6.89
CA HIS A 50 -9.24 -10.46 -7.31
C HIS A 50 -8.53 -9.10 -7.38
N ILE A 51 -7.24 -9.04 -7.04
CA ILE A 51 -6.41 -7.88 -7.28
C ILE A 51 -5.41 -8.16 -8.40
N THR A 52 -5.01 -7.11 -9.09
CA THR A 52 -4.07 -7.15 -10.19
C THR A 52 -2.68 -6.76 -9.74
N GLU A 53 -1.67 -7.17 -10.49
CA GLU A 53 -0.28 -6.76 -10.27
C GLU A 53 -0.13 -5.22 -10.24
N ALA A 54 -0.89 -4.50 -11.08
CA ALA A 54 -0.90 -3.04 -11.11
C ALA A 54 -1.40 -2.44 -9.78
N GLN A 55 -2.40 -3.06 -9.14
CA GLN A 55 -2.91 -2.63 -7.84
C GLN A 55 -1.89 -2.91 -6.72
N VAL A 56 -1.17 -4.03 -6.78
CA VAL A 56 -0.08 -4.31 -5.82
C VAL A 56 1.06 -3.29 -6.00
N ARG A 57 1.47 -3.02 -7.25
CA ARG A 57 2.48 -1.98 -7.54
C ARG A 57 2.04 -0.60 -7.09
N ALA A 58 0.75 -0.27 -7.20
CA ALA A 58 0.20 0.98 -6.69
C ALA A 58 0.27 1.07 -5.16
N ALA A 59 0.05 -0.04 -4.44
CA ALA A 59 0.23 -0.09 -2.99
C ALA A 59 1.70 0.18 -2.59
N LEU A 60 2.66 -0.39 -3.33
CA LEU A 60 4.09 -0.12 -3.13
C LEU A 60 4.45 1.35 -3.45
N ALA A 61 3.89 1.93 -4.51
CA ALA A 61 4.08 3.32 -4.87
C ALA A 61 3.49 4.28 -3.83
N PHE A 62 2.30 3.98 -3.29
CA PHE A 62 1.73 4.72 -2.16
C PHE A 62 2.68 4.70 -0.96
N ALA A 63 3.18 3.52 -0.58
CA ALA A 63 4.08 3.38 0.55
C ALA A 63 5.39 4.16 0.36
N HIS A 64 5.97 4.10 -0.85
CA HIS A 64 7.11 4.92 -1.21
C HIS A 64 6.82 6.41 -1.03
N ASP A 65 5.70 6.92 -1.57
CA ASP A 65 5.35 8.34 -1.48
C ASP A 65 5.20 8.78 -0.01
N MET A 66 4.54 7.97 0.83
CA MET A 66 4.39 8.28 2.26
C MET A 66 5.75 8.38 2.96
N VAL A 67 6.67 7.43 2.71
CA VAL A 67 8.00 7.45 3.32
C VAL A 67 8.90 8.55 2.71
N ALA A 68 8.76 8.83 1.42
CA ALA A 68 9.52 9.87 0.73
C ALA A 68 9.09 11.28 1.18
N GLU A 69 7.79 11.49 1.40
CA GLU A 69 7.25 12.72 2.04
C GLU A 69 7.69 12.81 3.52
N GLU A 70 7.85 11.68 4.20
CA GLU A 70 8.32 11.58 5.59
C GLU A 70 9.81 11.94 5.79
N ARG A 71 10.57 12.21 4.71
CA ARG A 71 11.93 12.80 4.79
C ARG A 71 11.96 14.10 5.62
N THR A 72 10.81 14.74 5.84
CA THR A 72 10.65 15.93 6.70
C THR A 72 10.44 15.63 8.20
N ILE A 73 10.06 14.42 8.61
CA ILE A 73 9.67 14.08 10.00
C ILE A 73 10.76 13.28 10.72
N ALA A 74 11.48 12.40 10.02
CA ALA A 74 12.62 11.68 10.61
C ALA A 74 13.74 12.64 11.08
N GLU A 75 14.00 13.71 10.32
CA GLU A 75 14.95 14.77 10.69
C GLU A 75 14.50 15.55 11.93
N ARG A 76 13.18 15.67 12.16
CA ARG A 76 12.59 16.40 13.30
C ARG A 76 12.51 15.58 14.59
N ARG A 77 12.61 14.24 14.50
CA ARG A 77 12.64 13.35 15.68
C ARG A 77 14.05 13.08 16.20
N ALA A 78 15.08 13.43 15.43
CA ALA A 78 16.48 13.32 15.81
C ALA A 78 17.10 14.63 16.35
N ALA A 79 16.29 15.70 16.47
CA ALA A 79 16.63 16.98 17.07
C ALA A 79 15.83 17.18 18.37
#